data_AF-A0A7S3KS33-F1
#
_entry.id   AF-A0A7S3KS33-F1
#
_cell.length_a   1.000
_cell.length_b   1.000
_cell.length_c   1.000
_cell.angle_alpha   90.00
_cell.angle_beta   90.00
_cell.angle_gamma   90.00
#
_symmetry.space_group_name_H-M   'P 1'
#
loop_
_entity.id
_entity.type
_entity.pdbx_description
1 polymer ?
#
loop_
_entity_poly.entity_id
_entity_poly.type
_entity_poly.pdbx_seq_one_letter_code
_entity_poly.pdbx_strand_id
1 'polypeptide(L)'
;MMISFVGYFITRLYLLSLEGKKAIMFEFSYFCSIICTVFLLVFPQSEHLYLFLFCASSGFMCFSIYYLVNSLIMHKMSSVSDLFIKLGPIVVMWNIHWNLKGTEERKEWNFYDPSNQNFSLGFLANYVMYSSIFYLLWGVPYFLLVPKESQRYGDLKVLKQLGETKGKILFILFHYLFFIISGLVLGIPSYFSQ
;
A
#
# COMPACT_ATOMS: atom_id res chain seq x y z
N MET A 1 5.18 14.67 11.24
CA MET A 1 4.15 13.72 10.74
C MET A 1 4.66 12.27 10.71
N MET A 2 5.80 11.98 10.06
CA MET A 2 6.37 10.62 9.96
C MET A 2 6.52 9.90 11.31
N ILE A 3 7.16 10.53 12.31
CA ILE A 3 7.37 9.95 13.66
C ILE A 3 6.02 9.55 14.30
N SER A 4 5.00 10.37 14.14
CA SER A 4 3.64 10.12 14.64
C SER A 4 2.98 8.90 13.97
N PHE A 5 3.16 8.75 12.65
CA PHE A 5 2.67 7.57 11.92
C PHE A 5 3.38 6.29 12.37
N VAL A 6 4.72 6.31 12.46
CA VAL A 6 5.52 5.15 12.88
C VAL A 6 5.17 4.72 14.31
N GLY A 7 5.10 5.66 15.26
CA GLY A 7 4.73 5.36 16.65
C GLY A 7 3.31 4.82 16.77
N TYR A 8 2.35 5.40 16.04
CA TYR A 8 0.99 4.88 15.96
C TYR A 8 0.94 3.46 15.39
N PHE A 9 1.67 3.21 14.30
CA PHE A 9 1.71 1.92 13.62
C PHE A 9 2.25 0.81 14.52
N ILE A 10 3.38 1.04 15.18
CA ILE A 10 3.99 0.09 16.13
C ILE A 10 3.03 -0.20 17.30
N THR A 11 2.39 0.84 17.85
CA THR A 11 1.40 0.68 18.94
C THR A 11 0.21 -0.17 18.49
N ARG A 12 -0.28 0.04 17.27
CA ARG A 12 -1.40 -0.74 16.71
C ARG A 12 -1.02 -2.21 16.48
N LEU A 13 0.18 -2.50 15.97
CA LEU A 13 0.67 -3.88 15.82
C LEU A 13 0.77 -4.60 17.17
N TYR A 14 1.28 -3.91 18.20
CA TYR A 14 1.38 -4.46 19.55
C TYR A 14 -0.01 -4.82 20.12
N LEU A 15 -0.97 -3.90 20.04
CA LEU A 15 -2.34 -4.14 20.49
C LEU A 15 -3.02 -5.30 19.75
N LEU A 16 -2.86 -5.41 18.42
CA LEU A 16 -3.42 -6.52 17.65
C LEU A 16 -2.80 -7.89 18.01
N SER A 17 -1.51 -7.91 18.38
CA SER A 17 -0.84 -9.10 18.87
C SER A 17 -1.43 -9.56 20.22
N LEU A 18 -1.70 -8.63 21.14
CA LEU A 18 -2.37 -8.90 22.42
C LEU A 18 -3.84 -9.35 22.23
N GLU A 19 -4.56 -8.74 21.28
CA GLU A 19 -5.94 -9.12 20.92
C GLU A 19 -6.02 -10.46 20.15
N GLY A 20 -4.88 -11.09 19.81
CA GLY A 20 -4.83 -12.36 19.06
C GLY A 20 -5.26 -12.25 17.59
N LYS A 21 -5.48 -11.05 17.06
CA LYS A 21 -6.09 -10.80 15.73
C LYS A 21 -5.08 -10.90 14.58
N LYS A 22 -4.30 -11.99 14.56
CA LYS A 22 -3.19 -12.22 13.62
C LYS A 22 -3.61 -12.06 12.15
N ALA A 23 -4.79 -12.56 11.76
CA ALA A 23 -5.29 -12.45 10.39
C ALA A 23 -5.40 -11.00 9.87
N ILE A 24 -5.70 -10.02 10.74
CA ILE A 24 -5.77 -8.60 10.38
C ILE A 24 -4.37 -8.03 10.09
N MET A 25 -3.36 -8.47 10.85
CA MET A 25 -1.96 -8.06 10.65
C MET A 25 -1.40 -8.52 9.29
N PHE A 26 -1.97 -9.59 8.73
CA PHE A 26 -1.66 -10.08 7.38
C PHE A 26 -2.46 -9.40 6.27
N GLU A 27 -3.29 -8.39 6.53
CA GLU A 27 -3.93 -7.61 5.45
C GLU A 27 -2.90 -6.79 4.66
N PHE A 28 -3.07 -6.67 3.34
CA PHE A 28 -2.17 -5.89 2.48
C PHE A 28 -1.99 -4.44 2.95
N SER A 29 -3.04 -3.82 3.53
CA SER A 29 -2.91 -2.46 4.10
C SER A 29 -1.96 -2.39 5.30
N TYR A 30 -1.87 -3.43 6.13
CA TYR A 30 -0.88 -3.52 7.20
C TYR A 30 0.52 -3.77 6.64
N PHE A 31 0.67 -4.66 5.64
CA PHE A 31 1.93 -4.87 4.94
C PHE A 31 2.49 -3.58 4.32
N CYS A 32 1.66 -2.81 3.61
CA CYS A 32 2.07 -1.51 3.06
C CYS A 32 2.53 -0.53 4.15
N SER A 33 1.90 -0.52 5.33
CA SER A 33 2.36 0.29 6.46
C SER A 33 3.69 -0.20 7.07
N ILE A 34 3.96 -1.51 7.08
CA ILE A 34 5.29 -2.06 7.43
C ILE A 34 6.33 -1.57 6.43
N ILE A 35 6.11 -1.81 5.12
CA ILE A 35 7.07 -1.42 4.07
C ILE A 35 7.27 0.10 4.04
N CYS A 36 6.22 0.89 4.30
CA CYS A 36 6.32 2.34 4.44
C CYS A 36 7.21 2.72 5.63
N THR A 37 7.03 2.09 6.79
CA THR A 37 7.89 2.30 7.96
C THR A 37 9.35 1.91 7.68
N VAL A 38 9.59 0.79 6.97
CA VAL A 38 10.93 0.36 6.55
C VAL A 38 11.57 1.34 5.56
N PHE A 39 10.80 1.85 4.59
CA PHE A 39 11.27 2.88 3.66
C PHE A 39 11.67 4.16 4.39
N LEU A 40 10.83 4.67 5.30
CA LEU A 40 11.10 5.89 6.06
C LEU A 40 12.31 5.79 7.01
N LEU A 41 12.59 4.60 7.55
CA LEU A 41 13.62 4.43 8.60
C LEU A 41 14.93 3.82 8.09
N VAL A 42 14.91 3.02 7.03
CA VAL A 42 16.05 2.18 6.62
C VAL A 42 16.48 2.44 5.17
N PHE A 43 15.54 2.63 4.25
CA PHE A 43 15.82 2.71 2.81
C PHE A 43 15.15 3.90 2.07
N PRO A 44 15.28 5.15 2.55
CA PRO A 44 14.59 6.31 1.96
C PRO A 44 15.05 6.63 0.52
N GLN A 45 16.29 6.26 0.16
CA GLN A 45 16.85 6.41 -1.19
C GLN A 45 16.37 5.33 -2.18
N SER A 46 15.68 4.27 -1.73
CA SER A 46 15.36 3.14 -2.60
C SER A 46 14.25 3.47 -3.59
N GLU A 47 14.62 3.58 -4.87
CA GLU A 47 13.71 3.72 -6.00
C GLU A 47 12.60 2.66 -5.98
N HIS A 48 12.96 1.38 -5.83
CA HIS A 48 12.01 0.29 -5.96
C HIS A 48 11.00 0.23 -4.81
N LEU A 49 11.41 0.52 -3.56
CA LEU A 49 10.46 0.67 -2.44
C LEU A 49 9.58 1.90 -2.63
N TYR A 50 10.16 3.03 -3.05
CA TYR A 50 9.41 4.27 -3.29
C TYR A 50 8.30 4.07 -4.32
N LEU A 51 8.65 3.50 -5.48
CA LEU A 51 7.73 3.24 -6.59
C LEU A 51 6.61 2.28 -6.17
N PHE A 52 6.95 1.16 -5.52
CA PHE A 52 5.96 0.22 -5.00
C PHE A 52 5.02 0.88 -3.97
N LEU A 53 5.56 1.65 -3.02
CA LEU A 53 4.77 2.27 -1.97
C LEU A 53 3.82 3.34 -2.50
N PHE A 54 4.31 4.24 -3.35
CA PHE A 54 3.48 5.26 -3.98
C PHE A 54 2.35 4.63 -4.80
N CYS A 55 2.63 3.50 -5.46
CA CYS A 55 1.65 2.71 -6.18
C CYS A 55 0.58 2.12 -5.26
N ALA A 56 1.03 1.38 -4.25
CA ALA A 56 0.15 0.63 -3.35
C ALA A 56 -0.73 1.59 -2.55
N SER A 57 -0.18 2.74 -2.13
CA SER A 57 -0.93 3.80 -1.46
C SER A 57 -1.96 4.44 -2.40
N SER A 58 -1.53 4.95 -3.56
CA SER A 58 -2.37 5.78 -4.42
C SER A 58 -3.46 4.98 -5.16
N GLY A 59 -3.21 3.70 -5.45
CA GLY A 59 -4.18 2.79 -6.07
C GLY A 59 -4.98 2.00 -5.03
N PHE A 60 -4.40 0.91 -4.53
CA PHE A 60 -5.13 -0.07 -3.71
C PHE A 60 -5.61 0.52 -2.37
N MET A 61 -4.77 1.27 -1.65
CA MET A 61 -5.16 1.76 -0.32
C MET A 61 -6.29 2.79 -0.43
N CYS A 62 -6.25 3.70 -1.42
CA CYS A 62 -7.38 4.57 -1.77
C CYS A 62 -8.69 3.80 -1.99
N PHE A 63 -8.67 2.74 -2.81
CA PHE A 63 -9.86 1.92 -3.05
C PHE A 63 -10.34 1.19 -1.77
N SER A 64 -9.41 0.71 -0.95
CA SER A 64 -9.74 0.08 0.34
C SER A 64 -10.38 1.05 1.34
N ILE A 65 -10.02 2.34 1.28
CA ILE A 65 -10.66 3.40 2.08
C ILE A 65 -12.06 3.68 1.56
N TYR A 66 -12.27 3.77 0.24
CA TYR A 66 -13.62 3.95 -0.31
C TYR A 66 -14.60 2.85 0.15
N TYR A 67 -14.14 1.59 0.18
CA TYR A 67 -14.92 0.50 0.77
C TYR A 67 -15.15 0.68 2.28
N LEU A 68 -14.16 1.18 3.01
CA LEU A 68 -14.26 1.48 4.43
C LEU A 68 -15.25 2.63 4.73
N VAL A 69 -15.36 3.65 3.87
CA VAL A 69 -16.27 4.80 4.05
C VAL A 69 -17.73 4.36 4.11
N ASN A 70 -18.13 3.39 3.29
CA ASN A 70 -19.48 2.80 3.35
C ASN A 70 -19.73 1.96 4.62
N SER A 71 -18.68 1.64 5.39
CA SER A 71 -18.74 0.97 6.69
C SER A 71 -18.42 1.87 7.88
N LEU A 72 -18.06 3.14 7.64
CA LEU A 72 -17.64 4.13 8.65
C LEU A 72 -18.81 4.75 9.42
N ILE A 73 -19.82 3.93 9.74
CA ILE A 73 -20.73 4.24 10.83
C ILE A 73 -19.89 4.19 12.12
N MET A 74 -19.62 5.37 12.69
CA MET A 74 -18.57 5.65 13.70
C MET A 74 -18.83 5.05 15.10
N HIS A 75 -19.26 3.79 15.19
CA HIS A 75 -19.57 3.09 16.44
C HIS A 75 -18.39 2.28 17.02
N LYS A 76 -17.26 2.15 16.30
CA LYS A 76 -16.12 1.30 16.74
C LYS A 76 -14.78 1.97 16.51
N MET A 77 -14.02 2.18 17.59
CA MET A 77 -12.66 2.74 17.56
C MET A 77 -11.66 1.90 16.76
N SER A 78 -11.92 0.59 16.60
CA SER A 78 -11.14 -0.30 15.73
C SER A 78 -11.22 0.12 14.25
N SER A 79 -12.39 0.55 13.78
CA SER A 79 -12.59 0.95 12.37
C SER A 79 -11.88 2.28 12.07
N VAL A 80 -11.92 3.23 13.02
CA VAL A 80 -11.14 4.48 12.95
C VAL A 80 -9.64 4.17 12.95
N SER A 81 -9.20 3.21 13.76
CA SER A 81 -7.80 2.78 13.77
C SER A 81 -7.36 2.17 12.44
N ASP A 82 -8.17 1.27 11.87
CA ASP A 82 -7.88 0.63 10.58
C ASP A 82 -7.99 1.61 9.38
N LEU A 83 -8.62 2.77 9.55
CA LEU A 83 -8.58 3.90 8.61
C LEU A 83 -7.24 4.63 8.67
N PHE A 84 -6.71 4.95 9.87
CA PHE A 84 -5.40 5.59 10.02
C PHE A 84 -4.25 4.75 9.42
N ILE A 85 -4.33 3.42 9.55
CA ILE A 85 -3.39 2.48 8.91
C ILE A 85 -3.41 2.63 7.37
N LYS A 86 -4.60 2.85 6.78
CA LYS A 86 -4.75 3.02 5.33
C LYS A 86 -4.35 4.42 4.85
N LEU A 87 -4.70 5.46 5.61
CA LEU A 87 -4.37 6.86 5.28
C LEU A 87 -2.89 7.19 5.45
N GLY A 88 -2.21 6.61 6.44
CA GLY A 88 -0.82 6.93 6.78
C GLY A 88 0.13 6.87 5.58
N PRO A 89 0.28 5.72 4.90
CA PRO A 89 1.11 5.60 3.71
C PRO A 89 0.68 6.51 2.55
N ILE A 90 -0.62 6.76 2.37
CA ILE A 90 -1.11 7.69 1.33
C ILE A 90 -0.60 9.11 1.60
N VAL A 91 -0.85 9.63 2.80
CA VAL A 91 -0.43 10.99 3.16
C VAL A 91 1.09 11.13 3.15
N VAL A 92 1.82 10.13 3.65
CA VAL A 92 3.29 10.10 3.63
C VAL A 92 3.82 10.13 2.19
N MET A 93 3.44 9.16 1.34
CA MET A 93 3.99 9.06 -0.02
C MET A 93 3.58 10.25 -0.89
N TRP A 94 2.37 10.80 -0.69
CA TRP A 94 1.92 12.01 -1.37
C TRP A 94 2.75 13.24 -0.98
N ASN A 95 3.06 13.42 0.33
CA ASN A 95 3.94 14.51 0.78
C ASN A 95 5.36 14.36 0.20
N ILE A 96 5.93 13.16 0.21
CA ILE A 96 7.29 12.93 -0.32
C ILE A 96 7.34 13.16 -1.83
N HIS A 97 6.28 12.82 -2.59
CA HIS A 97 6.23 13.03 -4.03
C HIS A 97 6.02 14.51 -4.41
N TRP A 98 5.07 15.20 -3.79
CA TRP A 98 4.65 16.54 -4.22
C TRP A 98 5.24 17.67 -3.38
N ASN A 99 5.18 17.56 -2.05
CA ASN A 99 5.53 18.67 -1.15
C ASN A 99 7.04 18.76 -0.89
N LEU A 100 7.75 17.64 -0.95
CA LEU A 100 9.22 17.61 -0.83
C LEU A 100 9.94 17.72 -2.18
N LYS A 101 9.24 17.81 -3.32
CA LYS A 101 9.87 17.86 -4.65
C LYS A 101 10.78 19.08 -4.76
N GLY A 102 12.08 18.85 -4.94
CA GLY A 102 13.10 19.90 -5.06
C GLY A 102 13.46 20.65 -3.78
N THR A 103 12.99 20.23 -2.60
CA THR A 103 13.32 20.90 -1.32
C THR A 103 14.64 20.41 -0.73
N GLU A 104 15.30 21.23 0.09
CA GLU A 104 16.49 20.82 0.84
C GLU A 104 16.18 19.73 1.88
N GLU A 105 15.03 19.82 2.56
CA GLU A 105 14.54 18.78 3.49
C GLU A 105 14.57 17.40 2.83
N ARG A 106 14.22 17.29 1.54
CA ARG A 106 14.26 16.01 0.84
C ARG A 106 15.67 15.41 0.71
N LYS A 107 16.69 16.26 0.56
CA LYS A 107 18.09 15.86 0.53
C LYS A 107 18.58 15.47 1.91
N GLU A 108 18.22 16.26 2.94
CA GLU A 108 18.52 15.95 4.35
C GLU A 108 17.99 14.56 4.74
N TRP A 109 16.72 14.29 4.43
CA TRP A 109 16.06 13.01 4.69
C TRP A 109 16.37 11.93 3.64
N ASN A 110 17.22 12.24 2.64
CA ASN A 110 17.71 11.30 1.64
C ASN A 110 16.60 10.53 0.89
N PHE A 111 15.51 11.19 0.51
CA PHE A 111 14.41 10.54 -0.21
C PHE A 111 14.64 10.46 -1.73
N TYR A 112 14.19 9.36 -2.33
CA TYR A 112 14.31 9.06 -3.77
C TYR A 112 13.74 10.12 -4.75
N ASP A 113 14.43 10.23 -5.90
CA ASP A 113 14.42 11.15 -7.07
C ASP A 113 13.56 10.96 -8.36
N PRO A 114 12.24 10.69 -8.39
CA PRO A 114 11.49 10.52 -9.65
C PRO A 114 11.40 11.76 -10.57
N SER A 115 11.88 12.94 -10.18
CA SER A 115 11.90 14.14 -11.04
C SER A 115 12.63 13.94 -12.36
N ASN A 116 13.58 12.99 -12.39
CA ASN A 116 14.35 12.62 -13.58
C ASN A 116 13.79 11.39 -14.33
N GLN A 117 12.67 10.82 -13.89
CA GLN A 117 12.09 9.63 -14.52
C GLN A 117 11.18 9.98 -15.70
N ASN A 118 11.66 9.67 -16.91
CA ASN A 118 10.85 9.69 -18.12
C ASN A 118 10.08 8.38 -18.27
N PHE A 119 8.79 8.47 -18.60
CA PHE A 119 7.98 7.30 -18.88
C PHE A 119 8.46 6.57 -20.14
N SER A 120 8.59 5.25 -20.01
CA SER A 120 8.91 4.34 -21.10
C SER A 120 8.28 2.98 -20.84
N LEU A 121 8.14 2.16 -21.88
CA LEU A 121 7.63 0.80 -21.72
C LEU A 121 8.56 -0.04 -20.82
N GLY A 122 9.88 0.20 -20.89
CA GLY A 122 10.87 -0.44 -20.02
C GLY A 122 10.75 -0.02 -18.55
N PHE A 123 10.49 1.26 -18.29
CA PHE A 123 10.16 1.74 -16.94
C PHE A 123 8.90 1.03 -16.40
N LEU A 124 7.81 0.99 -17.17
CA LEU A 124 6.57 0.33 -16.76
C LEU A 124 6.77 -1.19 -16.52
N ALA A 125 7.57 -1.86 -17.35
CA ALA A 125 7.89 -3.28 -17.20
C ALA A 125 8.70 -3.55 -15.91
N ASN A 126 9.77 -2.78 -15.67
CA ASN A 126 10.56 -2.85 -14.43
C ASN A 126 9.67 -2.57 -13.21
N TYR A 127 8.84 -1.55 -13.29
CA TYR A 127 7.93 -1.14 -12.22
C TYR A 127 6.92 -2.23 -11.85
N VAL A 128 6.29 -2.87 -12.84
CA VAL A 128 5.37 -4.00 -12.61
C VAL A 128 6.14 -5.18 -12.03
N MET A 129 7.36 -5.47 -12.52
CA MET A 129 8.20 -6.55 -11.99
C MET A 129 8.56 -6.34 -10.51
N TYR A 130 9.06 -5.16 -10.14
CA TYR A 130 9.39 -4.87 -8.73
C TYR A 130 8.14 -4.85 -7.83
N SER A 131 7.02 -4.28 -8.31
CA SER A 131 5.75 -4.31 -7.59
C SER A 131 5.23 -5.74 -7.39
N SER A 132 5.47 -6.63 -8.35
CA SER A 132 5.16 -8.06 -8.25
C SER A 132 5.98 -8.74 -7.15
N ILE A 133 7.27 -8.42 -7.01
CA ILE A 133 8.13 -8.98 -5.97
C ILE A 133 7.59 -8.61 -4.58
N PHE A 134 7.31 -7.32 -4.33
CA PHE A 134 6.72 -6.89 -3.06
C PHE A 134 5.31 -7.45 -2.83
N TYR A 135 4.50 -7.59 -3.88
CA TYR A 135 3.20 -8.23 -3.79
C TYR A 135 3.29 -9.72 -3.42
N LEU A 136 4.26 -10.47 -3.98
CA LEU A 136 4.48 -11.88 -3.65
C LEU A 136 5.05 -12.07 -2.24
N LEU A 137 5.92 -11.16 -1.77
CA LEU A 137 6.41 -11.13 -0.38
C LEU A 137 5.27 -11.01 0.64
N TRP A 138 4.15 -10.38 0.27
CA TRP A 138 2.92 -10.38 1.07
C TRP A 138 2.01 -11.59 0.78
N GLY A 139 1.72 -11.83 -0.50
CA GLY A 139 0.70 -12.76 -0.95
C GLY A 139 1.01 -14.21 -0.62
N VAL A 140 2.28 -14.62 -0.69
CA VAL A 140 2.69 -15.99 -0.35
C VAL A 140 2.46 -16.28 1.14
N PRO A 141 2.97 -15.48 2.11
CA PRO A 141 2.59 -15.60 3.51
C PRO A 141 1.08 -15.50 3.76
N TYR A 142 0.38 -14.58 3.09
CA TYR A 142 -1.07 -14.40 3.27
C TYR A 142 -1.86 -15.69 2.94
N PHE A 143 -1.63 -16.28 1.77
CA PHE A 143 -2.37 -17.47 1.33
C PHE A 143 -1.95 -18.76 2.05
N LEU A 144 -0.73 -18.81 2.63
CA LEU A 144 -0.22 -19.97 3.37
C LEU A 144 -0.53 -19.94 4.87
N LEU A 145 -0.46 -18.76 5.52
CA LEU A 145 -0.51 -18.63 6.98
C LEU A 145 -1.87 -18.16 7.51
N VAL A 146 -2.68 -17.48 6.70
CA VAL A 146 -4.03 -17.04 7.11
C VAL A 146 -5.04 -18.15 6.81
N PRO A 147 -5.82 -18.64 7.79
CA PRO A 147 -6.86 -19.65 7.57
C PRO A 147 -7.89 -19.18 6.53
N LYS A 148 -8.39 -20.09 5.68
CA LYS A 148 -9.25 -19.75 4.51
C LYS A 148 -10.49 -18.96 4.91
N GLU A 149 -11.10 -19.32 6.03
CA GLU A 149 -12.26 -18.68 6.64
C GLU A 149 -12.00 -17.26 7.16
N SER A 150 -10.73 -16.90 7.37
CA SER A 150 -10.29 -15.55 7.75
C SER A 150 -9.78 -14.72 6.55
N GLN A 151 -9.73 -15.29 5.35
CA GLN A 151 -9.24 -14.60 4.15
C GLN A 151 -10.36 -13.72 3.54
N ARG A 152 -10.28 -12.40 3.76
CA ARG A 152 -11.28 -11.39 3.34
C ARG A 152 -11.70 -11.38 1.86
N TYR A 153 -10.97 -12.00 0.93
CA TYR A 153 -11.50 -12.15 -0.44
C TYR A 153 -12.76 -13.04 -0.48
N GLY A 154 -12.96 -13.91 0.52
CA GLY A 154 -14.17 -14.72 0.70
C GLY A 154 -15.43 -13.93 1.09
N ASP A 155 -15.27 -12.71 1.61
CA ASP A 155 -16.39 -11.82 1.98
C ASP A 155 -17.05 -11.18 0.76
N LEU A 156 -16.31 -11.05 -0.34
CA LEU A 156 -16.82 -10.51 -1.60
C LEU A 156 -17.72 -11.56 -2.27
N LYS A 157 -19.04 -11.37 -2.16
CA LYS A 157 -20.08 -12.24 -2.76
C LYS A 157 -19.78 -12.63 -4.21
N VAL A 158 -19.29 -11.69 -5.02
CA VAL A 158 -18.89 -11.91 -6.43
C VAL A 158 -17.74 -12.91 -6.55
N LEU A 159 -16.71 -12.82 -5.72
CA LEU A 159 -15.58 -13.76 -5.74
C LEU A 159 -16.00 -15.14 -5.22
N LYS A 160 -16.87 -15.19 -4.20
CA LYS A 160 -17.41 -16.43 -3.65
C LYS A 160 -18.24 -17.22 -4.67
N GLN A 161 -19.01 -16.54 -5.52
CA GLN A 161 -19.78 -17.16 -6.61
C GLN A 161 -18.91 -17.79 -7.71
N LEU A 162 -17.67 -17.32 -7.90
CA LEU A 162 -16.75 -17.86 -8.91
C LEU A 162 -16.02 -19.14 -8.46
N GLY A 163 -16.10 -19.50 -7.17
CA GLY A 163 -15.38 -20.62 -6.57
C GLY A 163 -13.94 -20.28 -6.18
N GLU A 164 -13.36 -21.06 -5.26
CA GLU A 164 -12.11 -20.70 -4.55
C GLU A 164 -10.95 -20.31 -5.50
N THR A 165 -10.65 -21.15 -6.49
CA THR A 165 -9.51 -20.92 -7.41
C THR A 165 -9.71 -19.68 -8.28
N LYS A 166 -10.90 -19.51 -8.89
CA LYS A 166 -11.19 -18.36 -9.76
C LYS A 166 -11.30 -17.06 -8.96
N GLY A 167 -11.86 -17.11 -7.76
CA GLY A 167 -11.93 -15.98 -6.83
C GLY A 167 -10.53 -15.47 -6.45
N LYS A 168 -9.59 -16.38 -6.11
CA LYS A 168 -8.19 -16.04 -5.85
C LYS A 168 -7.50 -15.42 -7.06
N ILE A 169 -7.66 -16.01 -8.25
CA ILE A 169 -7.07 -15.47 -9.49
C ILE A 169 -7.60 -14.06 -9.78
N LEU A 170 -8.92 -13.85 -9.70
CA LEU A 170 -9.51 -12.53 -9.94
C LEU A 170 -9.09 -11.50 -8.89
N PHE A 171 -8.98 -11.89 -7.62
CA PHE A 171 -8.45 -11.05 -6.56
C PHE A 171 -7.00 -10.62 -6.83
N ILE A 172 -6.13 -11.53 -7.27
CA ILE A 172 -4.75 -11.23 -7.65
C ILE A 172 -4.73 -10.29 -8.87
N LEU A 173 -5.44 -10.62 -9.95
CA LEU A 173 -5.52 -9.79 -11.16
C LEU A 173 -6.00 -8.36 -10.86
N PHE A 174 -6.91 -8.18 -9.91
CA PHE A 174 -7.39 -6.87 -9.47
C PHE A 174 -6.28 -6.01 -8.82
N HIS A 175 -5.36 -6.62 -8.05
CA HIS A 175 -4.19 -5.90 -7.52
C HIS A 175 -3.19 -5.54 -8.63
N TYR A 176 -2.94 -6.46 -9.57
CA TYR A 176 -2.09 -6.21 -10.74
C TYR A 176 -2.64 -5.10 -11.63
N LEU A 177 -3.96 -5.01 -11.80
CA LEU A 177 -4.61 -3.91 -12.52
C LEU A 177 -4.32 -2.56 -11.84
N PHE A 178 -4.42 -2.47 -10.51
CA PHE A 178 -4.02 -1.25 -9.79
C PHE A 178 -2.54 -0.93 -9.95
N PHE A 179 -1.65 -1.93 -9.90
CA PHE A 179 -0.22 -1.67 -10.13
C PHE A 179 0.02 -1.07 -11.53
N ILE A 180 -0.62 -1.61 -12.57
CA ILE A 180 -0.50 -1.08 -13.93
C ILE A 180 -1.08 0.34 -14.03
N ILE A 181 -2.30 0.58 -13.53
CA ILE A 181 -2.95 1.90 -13.60
C ILE A 181 -2.15 2.95 -12.86
N SER A 182 -1.70 2.68 -11.63
CA SER A 182 -0.90 3.65 -10.86
C SER A 182 0.50 3.85 -11.42
N GLY A 183 1.10 2.83 -12.07
CA GLY A 183 2.35 2.99 -12.83
C GLY A 183 2.20 3.86 -14.07
N LEU A 184 1.05 3.79 -14.76
CA LEU A 184 0.70 4.73 -15.82
C LEU A 184 0.49 6.14 -15.28
N VAL A 185 -0.16 6.32 -14.12
CA VAL A 185 -0.34 7.64 -13.49
C VAL A 185 0.98 8.28 -13.08
N LEU A 186 1.93 7.51 -12.52
CA LEU A 186 3.30 7.97 -12.29
C LEU A 186 4.05 8.31 -13.59
N GLY A 187 3.71 7.60 -14.67
CA GLY A 187 4.26 7.80 -16.00
C GLY A 187 3.70 8.99 -16.76
N ILE A 188 2.60 9.60 -16.32
CA ILE A 188 2.13 10.86 -16.89
C ILE A 188 3.14 11.93 -16.42
N PRO A 189 3.92 12.57 -17.31
CA PRO A 189 4.80 13.65 -16.91
C PRO A 189 3.98 14.74 -16.24
N SER A 190 4.59 15.51 -15.34
CA SER A 190 3.90 16.56 -14.60
C SER A 190 3.46 17.74 -15.48
N TYR A 191 2.40 17.52 -16.28
CA TYR A 191 1.67 18.50 -17.08
C TYR A 191 1.00 19.60 -16.23
N PHE A 192 1.00 19.42 -14.90
CA PHE A 192 0.55 20.40 -13.91
C PHE A 192 1.71 21.14 -13.20
N SER A 193 2.94 21.06 -13.74
CA SER A 193 4.09 21.83 -13.24
C SER A 193 4.85 22.55 -14.37
N GLN A 194 4.10 23.23 -15.24
CA GLN A 194 4.58 24.35 -16.06
C GLN A 194 3.85 25.62 -15.59
#